data_AF-A0A447JDI9-F1
#
_entry.id   AF-A0A447JDI9-F1
#
_cell.length_a   1.000
_cell.length_b   1.000
_cell.length_c   1.000
_cell.angle_alpha   90.00
_cell.angle_beta   90.00
_cell.angle_gamma   90.00
#
_symmetry.space_group_name_H-M   'P 1'
#
loop_
_entity.id
_entity.type
_entity.pdbx_description
1 polymer ?
#
loop_
_entity_poly.entity_id
_entity_poly.type
_entity_poly.pdbx_seq_one_letter_code
_entity_poly.pdbx_strand_id
1 'polypeptide(L)' 'MTTHNMPLNYLVDQLKEDVGEVIFLGIQPDIVGFYYPMTQPIKDAVNIVYQRLDGWQGNGGFAALEAPEA' A
#
# COMPACT_ATOMS: atom_id res chain seq x y z
N MET A 1 5.51 -13.60 2.01
CA MET A 1 6.37 -13.73 0.81
C MET A 1 5.49 -13.47 -0.40
N THR A 2 5.67 -12.35 -1.11
CA THR A 2 4.88 -12.02 -2.31
C THR A 2 5.60 -12.50 -3.57
N THR A 3 4.89 -12.57 -4.70
CA THR A 3 5.37 -13.09 -6.00
C THR A 3 6.31 -12.14 -6.76
N HIS A 4 6.92 -11.16 -6.10
CA HIS A 4 7.91 -10.27 -6.72
C HIS A 4 9.31 -10.71 -6.30
N ASN A 5 10.11 -11.20 -7.25
CA ASN A 5 11.51 -11.57 -7.01
C ASN A 5 12.41 -10.36 -6.69
N MET A 6 11.94 -9.14 -6.97
CA MET A 6 12.62 -7.90 -6.58
C MET A 6 11.86 -7.27 -5.41
N PRO A 7 12.54 -7.04 -4.27
CA PRO A 7 11.96 -6.33 -3.14
C PRO A 7 11.53 -4.90 -3.55
N LEU A 8 10.30 -4.51 -3.21
CA LEU A 8 9.73 -3.22 -3.62
C LEU A 8 10.52 -2.00 -3.12
N ASN A 9 11.33 -2.15 -2.07
CA ASN A 9 12.21 -1.09 -1.58
C ASN A 9 13.23 -0.64 -2.65
N TYR A 10 13.75 -1.54 -3.50
CA TYR A 10 14.66 -1.13 -4.57
C TYR A 10 14.01 -0.16 -5.56
N LEU A 11 12.74 -0.37 -5.90
CA LEU A 11 11.99 0.53 -6.77
C LEU A 11 11.73 1.88 -6.08
N VAL A 12 11.35 1.83 -4.80
CA VAL A 12 11.08 3.04 -4.01
C VAL A 12 12.34 3.90 -3.87
N ASP A 13 13.50 3.28 -3.63
CA ASP A 13 14.75 4.00 -3.44
C ASP A 13 15.23 4.67 -4.74
N GLN A 14 15.07 4.02 -5.89
CA GLN A 14 15.34 4.64 -7.20
C GLN A 14 14.42 5.84 -7.49
N LEU A 15 13.11 5.70 -7.21
CA LEU A 15 12.16 6.79 -7.44
C LEU A 15 12.47 8.03 -6.59
N LYS A 16 12.93 7.84 -5.34
CA LYS A 16 13.31 8.93 -4.44
C LYS A 16 14.50 9.76 -4.94
N GLU A 17 15.32 9.24 -5.84
CA GLU A 17 16.43 10.02 -6.42
C GLU A 17 15.91 11.14 -7.35
N ASP A 18 14.76 10.90 -8.00
CA ASP A 18 14.20 11.82 -8.99
C ASP A 18 12.96 12.60 -8.50
N VAL A 19 12.29 12.15 -7.43
CA VAL A 19 11.06 12.76 -6.90
C VAL A 19 11.18 13.14 -5.43
N GLY A 20 10.57 14.26 -5.03
CA GLY A 20 10.71 14.79 -3.68
C GLY A 20 10.10 13.94 -2.57
N GLU A 21 9.00 13.22 -2.85
CA GLU A 21 8.31 12.39 -1.86
C GLU A 21 7.73 11.13 -2.51
N VAL A 22 7.95 9.98 -1.87
CA VAL A 22 7.36 8.68 -2.25
C VAL A 22 6.63 8.12 -1.05
N ILE A 23 5.32 7.91 -1.18
CA ILE A 23 4.45 7.37 -0.13
C ILE A 23 4.08 5.93 -0.51
N PHE A 24 4.31 4.98 0.41
CA PHE A 24 3.90 3.59 0.27
C PHE A 24 2.69 3.33 1.16
N LEU A 25 1.56 2.92 0.56
CA LEU A 25 0.33 2.58 1.27
C LEU A 25 0.03 1.09 1.07
N GLY A 26 -0.07 0.35 2.18
CA GLY A 26 -0.46 -1.05 2.18
C GLY A 26 -1.92 -1.25 2.58
N ILE A 27 -2.59 -2.20 1.94
CA ILE A 27 -3.89 -2.73 2.39
C ILE A 27 -3.65 -4.17 2.85
N GLN A 28 -4.01 -4.47 4.10
CA GLN A 28 -3.85 -5.82 4.64
C GLN A 28 -4.77 -6.78 3.88
N PRO A 29 -4.21 -7.80 3.20
CA PRO A 29 -5.03 -8.82 2.56
C PRO A 29 -5.64 -9.75 3.62
N ASP A 30 -6.78 -10.33 3.26
CA ASP A 30 -7.47 -11.38 4.02
C ASP A 30 -7.07 -12.76 3.48
N ILE A 31 -7.36 -13.03 2.20
CA ILE A 31 -6.94 -14.25 1.50
C ILE A 31 -6.28 -13.91 0.17
N VAL A 32 -5.19 -14.64 -0.15
CA VAL A 32 -4.46 -14.51 -1.42
C VAL A 32 -4.35 -15.90 -2.05
N GLY A 33 -5.00 -16.09 -3.20
CA GLY A 33 -5.03 -17.37 -3.89
C GLY A 33 -5.40 -17.19 -5.37
N PHE A 34 -4.92 -18.10 -6.21
CA PHE A 34 -5.24 -18.06 -7.64
C PHE A 34 -6.75 -18.23 -7.85
N TYR A 35 -7.36 -17.32 -8.62
CA TYR A 35 -8.80 -17.31 -8.93
C TYR A 35 -9.74 -16.99 -7.75
N TYR A 36 -9.21 -16.54 -6.61
CA TYR A 36 -10.04 -16.14 -5.47
C TYR A 36 -10.51 -14.69 -5.65
N PRO A 37 -11.80 -14.39 -5.37
CA PRO A 37 -12.28 -13.01 -5.42
C PRO A 37 -11.70 -12.18 -4.26
N MET A 38 -11.62 -10.86 -4.44
CA MET A 38 -11.37 -9.94 -3.33
C MET A 38 -12.50 -10.04 -2.30
N THR A 39 -12.14 -10.16 -1.03
CA THR A 39 -13.10 -10.16 0.08
C THR A 39 -13.65 -8.75 0.30
N GLN A 40 -14.83 -8.65 0.91
CA GLN A 40 -15.52 -7.38 1.08
C GLN A 40 -14.69 -6.34 1.85
N PRO A 41 -14.00 -6.68 2.96
CA PRO A 41 -13.17 -5.71 3.69
C PRO A 41 -12.08 -5.07 2.83
N ILE A 42 -11.50 -5.83 1.89
CA ILE A 42 -10.43 -5.34 1.01
C ILE A 42 -11.02 -4.40 -0.04
N LYS A 43 -12.20 -4.72 -0.59
CA LYS A 43 -12.91 -3.81 -1.50
C LYS A 43 -13.26 -2.49 -0.82
N ASP A 44 -13.72 -2.56 0.43
CA ASP A 44 -14.06 -1.38 1.21
C ASP A 44 -12.82 -0.53 1.50
N ALA A 45 -11.68 -1.15 1.85
CA ALA A 45 -10.40 -0.47 2.01
C ALA A 45 -9.93 0.23 0.72
N VAL A 46 -10.06 -0.43 -0.44
CA VAL A 46 -9.75 0.19 -1.74
C VAL A 46 -10.66 1.40 -2.01
N ASN A 47 -11.96 1.27 -1.71
CA ASN A 47 -12.90 2.39 -1.86
C ASN A 47 -12.55 3.57 -0.95
N ILE A 48 -12.12 3.32 0.29
CA ILE A 48 -11.67 4.37 1.21
C ILE A 48 -10.47 5.13 0.64
N VAL A 49 -9.47 4.40 0.12
CA VAL A 49 -8.31 5.04 -0.53
C VAL A 49 -8.77 5.87 -1.73
N TYR A 50 -9.59 5.30 -2.61
CA TYR A 50 -10.11 5.97 -3.80
C TYR A 50 -10.81 7.30 -3.46
N GLN A 51 -11.71 7.29 -2.46
CA GLN A 51 -12.44 8.50 -2.04
C GLN A 51 -11.53 9.59 -1.46
N ARG A 52 -10.38 9.21 -0.87
CA ARG A 52 -9.41 10.15 -0.30
C ARG A 52 -8.40 10.70 -1.33
N LEU A 53 -8.33 10.12 -2.53
CA LEU A 53 -7.44 10.62 -3.59
C LEU A 53 -7.80 12.05 -3.99
N ASP A 54 -9.10 12.37 -4.01
CA ASP A 54 -9.53 13.75 -4.19
C ASP A 54 -9.19 14.56 -2.93
N GLY A 55 -8.40 15.62 -3.11
CA GLY A 55 -7.90 16.43 -2.00
C GLY A 55 -6.81 15.76 -1.15
N TRP A 56 -6.12 14.74 -1.67
CA TRP A 56 -5.04 14.06 -0.95
C TRP A 56 -3.94 15.04 -0.50
N GLN A 57 -3.61 15.03 0.79
CA GLN A 57 -2.52 15.82 1.39
C GLN A 57 -1.70 14.96 2.34
N GLY A 58 -0.38 15.16 2.35
CA GLY A 58 0.55 14.35 3.16
C GLY A 58 0.33 12.85 2.92
N ASN A 59 0.10 12.08 3.98
CA ASN A 59 -0.14 10.64 3.92
C ASN A 59 -1.62 10.24 3.75
N GLY A 60 -2.51 11.17 3.36
CA GLY A 60 -3.94 10.90 3.17
C GLY A 60 -4.70 10.60 4.46
N GLY A 61 -4.14 10.97 5.61
CA GLY A 61 -4.74 10.72 6.93
C GLY A 61 -4.77 9.23 7.31
N PHE A 62 -3.85 8.42 6.77
CA PHE A 62 -3.65 7.03 7.18
C PHE A 62 -2.59 6.93 8.28
N ALA A 63 -2.71 5.94 9.17
CA ALA A 63 -1.69 5.67 10.18
C ALA A 63 -0.43 5.08 9.53
N ALA A 64 0.74 5.41 10.08
CA ALA A 64 1.97 4.72 9.71
C ALA A 64 1.94 3.28 10.23
N LEU A 65 2.53 2.35 9.47
CA LEU A 65 2.70 0.99 9.94
C LEU A 65 3.74 0.97 11.07
N GLU A 66 3.31 0.70 12.29
CA GLU A 66 4.20 0.43 13.41
C GLU A 66 4.68 -1.03 13.28
N ALA A 67 5.97 -1.23 13.02
CA ALA A 67 6.54 -2.57 13.05
C ALA A 67 6.48 -3.10 14.49
N PRO A 68 6.04 -4.36 14.73
CA PRO A 68 6.18 -4.94 16.05
C PRO A 68 7.67 -4.95 16.42
N GLU A 69 8.01 -4.42 17.61
CA GLU A 69 9.35 -4.55 18.17
C GLU A 69 9.77 -6.03 18.15
N ALA A 70 10.96 -6.29 17.61
CA ALA A 70 11.53 -7.62 17.44
C ALA A 70 11.92 -8.27 18.78
#